data_AF-A0A062VSS3-F1
#
_entry.id   AF-A0A062VSS3-F1
#
_cell.length_a   1.000
_cell.length_b   1.000
_cell.length_c   1.000
_cell.angle_alpha   90.00
_cell.angle_beta   90.00
_cell.angle_gamma   90.00
#
_symmetry.space_group_name_H-M   'P 1'
#
loop_
_entity.id
_entity.type
_entity.pdbx_description
1 polymer ?
#
loop_
_entity_poly.entity_id
_entity_poly.type
_entity_poly.pdbx_seq_one_letter_code
_entity_poly.pdbx_strand_id
1 'polypeptide(L)'
;AAPRLPLDAPTPLRLRAAEFRAERAAALGRLAAARQHASDGLTLLADWQRSFGALDLQASLAMHGANLMFQGLSAAVASGDESILFDWSERARHLSQQVAPVRPPHDPALATDLAELRMLRAELTGSEWTTHPQVRALRDRVRERQWTATGAGDARPRVSLATLQSELDADTAVLSYVFTGGSLVCLVTTADTARIVALSWAAVQEETKGLRADLDVSATVRSGPMAAVVARALEDRMLRLDEALLAPVCAELPPGTRLLLTVPGALAAIPWGMLPSMLHRAFTLATSVSRWVHDRPARQSFTARSAGFAVGPRVPRGVDEAVAAASVWADASILTGESARVDAVTTLADRVDVLHIAAHGRHTVDNPLFAGFELADGTLFGYDVDLIPHVPSTVVLSACELGRSSVRWGEEALGMTRVWLHAGANCVIATPVVVPDDVASELLSTVHFGLIRGDSPAMALAAASDKTGHRTPFQCHGSGF
;
A
#
# COMPACT_ATOMS: atom_id res chain seq x y z
N ALA A 1 -0.02 -20.02 38.21
CA ALA A 1 -0.24 -18.58 38.50
C ALA A 1 0.47 -17.75 37.43
N ALA A 2 0.02 -16.53 37.13
CA ALA A 2 0.79 -15.66 36.22
C ALA A 2 2.13 -15.27 36.89
N PRO A 3 3.25 -15.22 36.14
CA PRO A 3 4.52 -14.79 36.71
C PRO A 3 4.40 -13.37 37.27
N ARG A 4 4.74 -13.20 38.54
CA ARG A 4 4.93 -11.90 39.18
C ARG A 4 6.33 -11.44 38.82
N LEU A 5 6.42 -10.39 38.01
CA LEU A 5 7.69 -9.77 37.66
C LEU A 5 7.97 -8.60 38.60
N PRO A 6 9.22 -8.43 39.06
CA PRO A 6 9.68 -7.20 39.67
C PRO A 6 9.44 -5.97 38.78
N LEU A 7 9.30 -4.78 39.37
CA LEU A 7 9.08 -3.53 38.62
C LEU A 7 10.28 -3.15 37.74
N ASP A 8 11.49 -3.59 38.14
CA ASP A 8 12.77 -3.40 37.45
C ASP A 8 13.10 -4.54 36.47
N ALA A 9 12.16 -5.47 36.21
CA ALA A 9 12.37 -6.55 35.27
C ALA A 9 12.71 -6.03 33.85
N PRO A 10 13.67 -6.65 33.13
CA PRO A 10 14.03 -6.25 31.77
C PRO A 10 12.82 -6.20 30.83
N THR A 11 12.77 -5.21 29.93
CA THR A 11 11.65 -5.02 29.00
C THR A 11 11.30 -6.27 28.18
N PRO A 12 12.26 -7.03 27.62
CA PRO A 12 11.94 -8.29 26.91
C PRO A 12 11.17 -9.29 27.78
N LEU A 13 11.51 -9.41 29.07
CA LEU A 13 10.82 -10.29 30.00
C LEU A 13 9.39 -9.78 30.32
N ARG A 14 9.23 -8.46 30.45
CA ARG A 14 7.91 -7.82 30.63
C ARG A 14 7.02 -7.99 29.39
N LEU A 15 7.57 -7.93 28.18
CA LEU A 15 6.86 -8.20 26.93
C LEU A 15 6.40 -9.66 26.85
N ARG A 16 7.29 -10.62 27.16
CA ARG A 16 6.92 -12.06 27.25
C ARG A 16 5.82 -12.31 28.28
N ALA A 17 5.87 -11.63 29.43
CA ALA A 17 4.81 -11.74 30.42
C ALA A 17 3.49 -11.15 29.93
N ALA A 18 3.51 -10.05 29.16
CA ALA A 18 2.32 -9.50 28.53
C ALA A 18 1.74 -10.49 27.50
N GLU A 19 2.57 -11.10 26.65
CA GLU A 19 2.16 -12.14 25.69
C GLU A 19 1.47 -13.30 26.43
N PHE A 20 2.14 -13.87 27.42
CA PHE A 20 1.61 -14.99 28.19
C PHE A 20 0.30 -14.63 28.90
N ARG A 21 0.18 -13.42 29.45
CA ARG A 21 -1.05 -12.96 30.11
C ARG A 21 -2.18 -12.78 29.11
N ALA A 22 -1.90 -12.23 27.92
CA ALA A 22 -2.88 -12.09 26.85
C ALA A 22 -3.37 -13.46 26.35
N GLU A 23 -2.44 -14.37 26.04
CA GLU A 23 -2.75 -15.73 25.58
C GLU A 23 -3.53 -16.52 26.63
N ARG A 24 -3.12 -16.46 27.90
CA ARG A 24 -3.85 -17.12 29.00
C ARG A 24 -5.24 -16.53 29.19
N ALA A 25 -5.40 -15.21 29.09
CA ALA A 25 -6.71 -14.57 29.20
C ALA A 25 -7.62 -14.99 28.03
N ALA A 26 -7.09 -15.07 26.81
CA ALA A 26 -7.80 -15.55 25.63
C ALA A 26 -8.23 -17.02 25.80
N ALA A 27 -7.32 -17.90 26.23
CA ALA A 27 -7.61 -19.32 26.49
C ALA A 27 -8.67 -19.54 27.58
N LEU A 28 -8.82 -18.59 28.51
CA LEU A 28 -9.84 -18.60 29.56
C LEU A 28 -11.15 -17.89 29.13
N GLY A 29 -11.28 -17.46 27.88
CA GLY A 29 -12.46 -16.73 27.38
C GLY A 29 -12.58 -15.29 27.91
N ARG A 30 -11.54 -14.75 28.56
CA ARG A 30 -11.55 -13.40 29.15
C ARG A 30 -11.09 -12.37 28.12
N LEU A 31 -11.90 -12.17 27.08
CA LEU A 31 -11.51 -11.40 25.89
C LEU A 31 -11.08 -9.96 26.20
N ALA A 32 -11.79 -9.26 27.10
CA ALA A 32 -11.41 -7.90 27.51
C ALA A 32 -10.04 -7.84 28.19
N ALA A 33 -9.74 -8.81 29.07
CA ALA A 33 -8.44 -8.90 29.72
C ALA A 33 -7.32 -9.27 28.72
N ALA A 34 -7.63 -10.13 27.75
CA ALA A 34 -6.68 -10.47 26.68
C ALA A 34 -6.29 -9.23 25.87
N ARG A 35 -7.29 -8.42 25.46
CA ARG A 35 -7.07 -7.15 24.77
C ARG A 35 -6.29 -6.15 25.64
N GLN A 36 -6.64 -6.03 26.92
CA GLN A 36 -5.91 -5.13 27.82
C GLN A 36 -4.44 -5.52 27.93
N HIS A 37 -4.13 -6.80 28.19
CA HIS A 37 -2.75 -7.28 28.28
C HIS A 37 -1.97 -7.13 26.96
N ALA A 38 -2.63 -7.36 25.82
CA ALA A 38 -2.05 -7.10 24.52
C ALA A 38 -1.74 -5.60 24.33
N SER A 39 -2.69 -4.72 24.66
CA SER A 39 -2.51 -3.26 24.57
C SER A 39 -1.40 -2.75 25.48
N ASP A 40 -1.33 -3.23 26.73
CA ASP A 40 -0.27 -2.88 27.67
C ASP A 40 1.10 -3.33 27.14
N GLY A 41 1.19 -4.53 26.57
CA GLY A 41 2.40 -5.05 25.96
C GLY A 41 2.84 -4.24 24.74
N LEU A 42 1.90 -3.84 23.88
CA LEU A 42 2.20 -3.01 22.70
C LEU A 42 2.62 -1.59 23.08
N THR A 43 2.02 -1.03 24.13
CA THR A 43 2.43 0.27 24.68
C THR A 43 3.86 0.19 25.23
N LEU A 44 4.15 -0.85 26.01
CA LEU A 44 5.50 -1.13 26.50
C LEU A 44 6.52 -1.31 25.35
N LEU A 45 6.11 -1.97 24.27
CA LEU A 45 6.93 -2.15 23.08
C LEU A 45 7.26 -0.80 22.43
N ALA A 46 6.24 0.04 22.20
CA ALA A 46 6.40 1.37 21.62
C ALA A 46 7.29 2.28 22.50
N ASP A 47 7.10 2.26 23.83
CA ASP A 47 7.91 3.01 24.79
C ASP A 47 9.37 2.55 24.76
N TRP A 48 9.60 1.24 24.68
CA TRP A 48 10.94 0.69 24.63
C TRP A 48 11.64 0.98 23.30
N GLN A 49 10.91 0.93 22.18
CA GLN A 49 11.39 1.33 20.86
C GLN A 49 11.83 2.80 20.82
N ARG A 50 11.11 3.69 21.50
CA ARG A 50 11.50 5.11 21.63
C ARG A 50 12.76 5.33 22.48
N SER A 51 13.11 4.36 23.33
CA SER A 51 14.19 4.50 24.33
C SER A 51 15.52 3.87 23.91
N PHE A 52 15.56 3.00 22.89
CA PHE A 52 16.76 2.28 22.46
C PHE A 52 16.94 2.29 20.93
N GLY A 53 18.13 2.68 20.48
CA GLY A 53 18.45 2.83 19.05
C GLY A 53 19.42 1.81 18.45
N ALA A 54 19.51 0.56 18.96
CA ALA A 54 20.48 -0.43 18.49
C ALA A 54 19.84 -1.71 17.90
N LEU A 55 20.53 -2.30 16.90
CA LEU A 55 20.10 -3.36 15.97
C LEU A 55 19.88 -4.78 16.54
N ASP A 56 20.62 -5.23 17.55
CA ASP A 56 20.67 -6.69 17.87
C ASP A 56 19.47 -7.26 18.64
N LEU A 57 18.53 -6.42 19.09
CA LEU A 57 17.30 -6.84 19.80
C LEU A 57 16.04 -6.85 18.91
N GLN A 58 16.18 -6.58 17.62
CA GLN A 58 15.07 -6.18 16.74
C GLN A 58 14.26 -7.34 16.14
N ALA A 59 14.87 -8.50 15.87
CA ALA A 59 14.14 -9.68 15.39
C ALA A 59 13.22 -10.27 16.48
N SER A 60 13.69 -10.29 17.73
CA SER A 60 12.88 -10.74 18.87
C SER A 60 11.71 -9.77 19.11
N LEU A 61 11.92 -8.47 18.92
CA LEU A 61 10.90 -7.44 19.10
C LEU A 61 9.77 -7.47 18.08
N ALA A 62 10.10 -7.61 16.79
CA ALA A 62 9.11 -7.73 15.74
C ALA A 62 8.22 -8.96 15.96
N MET A 63 8.82 -10.08 16.42
CA MET A 63 8.06 -11.29 16.79
C MET A 63 7.14 -11.06 17.99
N HIS A 64 7.60 -10.34 19.03
CA HIS A 64 6.75 -10.08 20.21
C HIS A 64 5.59 -9.13 19.93
N GLY A 65 5.85 -8.08 19.14
CA GLY A 65 4.80 -7.17 18.68
C GLY A 65 3.75 -7.89 17.85
N ALA A 66 4.18 -8.74 16.90
CA ALA A 66 3.27 -9.50 16.05
C ALA A 66 2.35 -10.43 16.87
N ASN A 67 2.89 -11.16 17.84
CA ASN A 67 2.07 -12.05 18.69
C ASN A 67 1.04 -11.27 19.52
N LEU A 68 1.45 -10.19 20.19
CA LEU A 68 0.53 -9.34 20.95
C LEU A 68 -0.57 -8.76 20.05
N MET A 69 -0.21 -8.34 18.83
CA MET A 69 -1.16 -7.86 17.84
C MET A 69 -2.18 -8.92 17.44
N PHE A 70 -1.74 -10.12 17.06
CA PHE A 70 -2.64 -11.20 16.65
C PHE A 70 -3.54 -11.67 17.79
N GLN A 71 -3.03 -11.71 19.03
CA GLN A 71 -3.84 -12.04 20.20
C GLN A 71 -4.93 -10.98 20.46
N GLY A 72 -4.57 -9.70 20.40
CA GLY A 72 -5.51 -8.60 20.56
C GLY A 72 -6.59 -8.58 19.47
N LEU A 73 -6.19 -8.74 18.20
CA LEU A 73 -7.11 -8.85 17.06
C LEU A 73 -8.02 -10.08 17.17
N SER A 74 -7.48 -11.25 17.53
CA SER A 74 -8.29 -12.46 17.72
C SER A 74 -9.33 -12.28 18.82
N ALA A 75 -8.94 -11.66 19.95
CA ALA A 75 -9.87 -11.34 21.03
C ALA A 75 -10.89 -10.26 20.65
N ALA A 76 -10.56 -9.35 19.73
CA ALA A 76 -11.50 -8.36 19.18
C ALA A 76 -12.53 -9.04 18.26
N VAL A 77 -12.08 -9.87 17.31
CA VAL A 77 -12.98 -10.66 16.43
C VAL A 77 -13.91 -11.56 17.26
N ALA A 78 -13.37 -12.27 18.25
CA ALA A 78 -14.16 -13.14 19.12
C ALA A 78 -15.19 -12.40 19.99
N SER A 79 -15.06 -11.08 20.16
CA SER A 79 -16.04 -10.31 20.94
C SER A 79 -17.33 -10.03 20.19
N GLY A 80 -17.31 -10.10 18.85
CA GLY A 80 -18.45 -9.76 18.00
C GLY A 80 -18.83 -8.28 17.99
N ASP A 81 -18.06 -7.40 18.65
CA ASP A 81 -18.32 -5.97 18.75
C ASP A 81 -17.58 -5.20 17.64
N GLU A 82 -18.33 -4.48 16.81
CA GLU A 82 -17.84 -3.73 15.65
C GLU A 82 -16.87 -2.62 16.06
N SER A 83 -17.16 -1.92 17.16
CA SER A 83 -16.36 -0.79 17.63
C SER A 83 -15.01 -1.26 18.15
N ILE A 84 -14.99 -2.39 18.87
CA ILE A 84 -13.77 -3.02 19.37
C ILE A 84 -12.94 -3.57 18.21
N LEU A 85 -13.57 -4.23 17.23
CA LEU A 85 -12.86 -4.72 16.05
C LEU A 85 -12.26 -3.57 15.25
N PHE A 86 -12.99 -2.47 15.07
CA PHE A 86 -12.50 -1.29 14.38
C PHE A 86 -11.26 -0.70 15.06
N ASP A 87 -11.29 -0.40 16.36
CA ASP A 87 -10.13 0.16 17.08
C ASP A 87 -8.91 -0.77 16.98
N TRP A 88 -9.10 -2.09 17.15
CA TRP A 88 -8.00 -3.03 17.04
C TRP A 88 -7.45 -3.15 15.61
N SER A 89 -8.31 -3.05 14.60
CA SER A 89 -7.87 -3.03 13.20
C SER A 89 -7.04 -1.79 12.88
N GLU A 90 -7.46 -0.62 13.34
CA GLU A 90 -6.72 0.64 13.14
C GLU A 90 -5.43 0.68 13.95
N ARG A 91 -5.43 0.12 15.17
CA ARG A 91 -4.22 -0.07 15.98
C ARG A 91 -3.21 -0.98 15.27
N ALA A 92 -3.67 -2.08 14.67
CA ALA A 92 -2.81 -2.98 13.90
C ALA A 92 -2.15 -2.27 12.73
N ARG A 93 -2.94 -1.52 11.95
CA ARG A 93 -2.44 -0.77 10.80
C ARG A 93 -1.44 0.29 11.22
N HIS A 94 -1.73 1.04 12.28
CA HIS A 94 -0.83 2.04 12.81
C HIS A 94 0.53 1.43 13.18
N LEU A 95 0.55 0.26 13.84
CA LEU A 95 1.80 -0.41 14.22
C LEU A 95 2.54 -1.05 13.04
N SER A 96 1.83 -1.69 12.11
CA SER A 96 2.46 -2.30 10.92
C SER A 96 2.96 -1.28 9.90
N GLN A 97 2.41 -0.06 9.90
CA GLN A 97 2.75 1.00 8.94
C GLN A 97 3.68 2.07 9.51
N GLN A 98 4.04 1.98 10.79
CA GLN A 98 5.12 2.76 11.42
C GLN A 98 6.53 2.34 10.95
N VAL A 99 6.64 1.52 9.91
CA VAL A 99 7.90 1.25 9.22
C VAL A 99 8.38 2.57 8.62
N ALA A 100 9.35 3.19 9.31
CA ALA A 100 10.19 4.33 8.93
C ALA A 100 9.47 5.47 8.17
N PRO A 101 9.46 6.71 8.69
CA PRO A 101 8.98 7.82 7.89
C PRO A 101 9.88 7.89 6.64
N VAL A 102 9.29 7.79 5.45
CA VAL A 102 10.00 8.03 4.18
C VAL A 102 10.47 9.48 4.14
N ARG A 103 9.75 10.39 4.82
CA ARG A 103 10.14 11.77 5.20
C ARG A 103 10.57 11.80 6.68
N PRO A 104 11.79 11.35 7.03
CA PRO A 104 12.27 11.53 8.39
C PRO A 104 12.32 13.04 8.72
N PRO A 105 12.10 13.44 9.99
CA PRO A 105 12.46 14.78 10.43
C PRO A 105 13.90 15.08 9.99
N HIS A 106 14.22 16.34 9.66
CA HIS A 106 15.55 16.72 9.18
C HIS A 106 16.67 16.17 10.10
N ASP A 107 17.27 15.04 9.70
CA ASP A 107 18.44 14.43 10.32
C ASP A 107 19.65 14.68 9.39
N PRO A 108 20.55 15.61 9.76
CA PRO A 108 21.73 15.92 8.96
C PRO A 108 22.61 14.70 8.67
N ALA A 109 22.65 13.72 9.57
CA ALA A 109 23.48 12.53 9.40
C ALA A 109 22.85 11.55 8.40
N LEU A 110 21.52 11.37 8.45
CA LEU A 110 20.80 10.61 7.43
C LEU A 110 20.89 11.27 6.05
N ALA A 111 20.76 12.60 5.98
CA ALA A 111 20.95 13.34 4.74
C ALA A 111 22.37 13.14 4.18
N THR A 112 23.38 13.08 5.05
CA THR A 112 24.77 12.78 4.67
C THR A 112 24.92 11.37 4.12
N ASP A 113 24.41 10.35 4.82
CA ASP A 113 24.46 8.95 4.35
C ASP A 113 23.72 8.79 2.99
N LEU A 114 22.56 9.45 2.81
CA LEU A 114 21.84 9.46 1.52
C LEU A 114 22.60 10.21 0.42
N ALA A 115 23.29 11.31 0.74
CA ALA A 115 24.14 12.01 -0.21
C ALA A 115 25.34 11.15 -0.64
N GLU A 116 25.98 10.45 0.29
CA GLU A 116 27.08 9.52 0.02
C GLU A 116 26.62 8.35 -0.87
N LEU A 117 25.41 7.81 -0.64
CA LEU A 117 24.81 6.81 -1.53
C LEU A 117 24.61 7.34 -2.96
N ARG A 118 24.20 8.61 -3.13
CA ARG A 118 24.06 9.24 -4.45
C ARG A 118 25.41 9.41 -5.15
N MET A 119 26.45 9.82 -4.41
CA MET A 119 27.81 9.94 -4.94
C MET A 119 28.36 8.58 -5.41
N LEU A 120 28.31 7.55 -4.55
CA LEU A 120 28.77 6.21 -4.89
C LEU A 120 28.02 5.64 -6.11
N ARG A 121 26.73 5.95 -6.23
CA ARG A 121 25.95 5.56 -7.40
C ARG A 121 26.44 6.25 -8.68
N ALA A 122 26.78 7.53 -8.63
CA ALA A 122 27.31 8.27 -9.77
C ALA A 122 28.72 7.77 -10.16
N GLU A 123 29.53 7.36 -9.20
CA GLU A 123 30.90 6.87 -9.42
C GLU A 123 30.95 5.42 -9.96
N LEU A 124 30.04 4.55 -9.53
CA LEU A 124 30.07 3.11 -9.81
C LEU A 124 29.26 2.69 -11.07
N THR A 125 28.94 3.63 -11.97
CA THR A 125 28.11 3.38 -13.17
C THR A 125 28.52 2.12 -13.94
N GLY A 126 27.58 1.21 -14.14
CA GLY A 126 27.76 -0.01 -14.96
C GLY A 126 28.15 -1.29 -14.21
N SER A 127 28.35 -1.23 -12.89
CA SER A 127 28.51 -2.42 -12.02
C SER A 127 27.27 -2.62 -11.15
N GLU A 128 27.07 -3.81 -10.57
CA GLU A 128 26.05 -4.06 -9.54
C GLU A 128 26.34 -3.21 -8.28
N TRP A 129 26.17 -1.87 -8.35
CA TRP A 129 26.54 -0.95 -7.28
C TRP A 129 25.88 -1.34 -5.95
N THR A 130 24.70 -1.97 -6.02
CA THR A 130 23.95 -2.49 -4.87
C THR A 130 24.65 -3.62 -4.11
N THR A 131 25.59 -4.33 -4.72
CA THR A 131 26.40 -5.37 -4.08
C THR A 131 27.72 -4.83 -3.52
N HIS A 132 28.08 -3.57 -3.81
CA HIS A 132 29.28 -2.94 -3.31
C HIS A 132 29.27 -2.89 -1.76
N PRO A 133 30.35 -3.31 -1.07
CA PRO A 133 30.37 -3.41 0.39
C PRO A 133 30.05 -2.09 1.11
N GLN A 134 30.56 -0.95 0.60
CA GLN A 134 30.27 0.36 1.18
C GLN A 134 28.80 0.76 1.00
N VAL A 135 28.21 0.43 -0.15
CA VAL A 135 26.79 0.69 -0.44
C VAL A 135 25.91 -0.13 0.48
N ARG A 136 26.25 -1.41 0.70
CA ARG A 136 25.55 -2.25 1.69
C ARG A 136 25.64 -1.66 3.09
N ALA A 137 26.83 -1.28 3.54
CA ALA A 137 27.02 -0.69 4.86
C ALA A 137 26.24 0.63 5.03
N LEU A 138 26.23 1.49 4.02
CA LEU A 138 25.43 2.72 4.01
C LEU A 138 23.93 2.43 4.03
N ARG A 139 23.45 1.46 3.24
CA ARG A 139 22.04 1.06 3.25
C ARG A 139 21.61 0.53 4.62
N ASP A 140 22.48 -0.23 5.28
CA ASP A 140 22.25 -0.73 6.63
C ASP A 140 22.19 0.44 7.64
N ARG A 141 23.10 1.43 7.53
CA ARG A 141 23.06 2.66 8.36
C ARG A 141 21.81 3.50 8.12
N VAL A 142 21.41 3.72 6.86
CA VAL A 142 20.19 4.45 6.51
C VAL A 142 18.97 3.75 7.12
N ARG A 143 18.87 2.42 6.95
CA ARG A 143 17.81 1.61 7.55
C ARG A 143 17.78 1.75 9.08
N GLU A 144 18.94 1.72 9.73
CA GLU A 144 19.07 1.88 11.19
C GLU A 144 18.64 3.28 11.66
N ARG A 145 19.11 4.34 10.99
CA ARG A 145 18.79 5.73 11.31
C ARG A 145 17.32 6.06 11.12
N GLN A 146 16.69 5.55 10.07
CA GLN A 146 15.27 5.79 9.86
C GLN A 146 14.40 5.12 10.89
N TRP A 147 14.78 3.93 11.35
CA TRP A 147 14.06 3.24 12.40
C TRP A 147 14.22 3.93 13.76
N THR A 148 15.36 4.58 14.00
CA THR A 148 15.63 5.35 15.24
C THR A 148 15.03 6.76 15.22
N ALA A 149 14.96 7.40 14.05
CA ALA A 149 14.30 8.69 13.85
C ALA A 149 12.76 8.59 13.79
N THR A 150 12.17 7.39 13.71
CA THR A 150 10.71 7.14 13.86
C THR A 150 10.15 7.49 15.24
N GLY A 151 10.89 8.23 16.07
CA GLY A 151 10.38 8.81 17.31
C GLY A 151 9.32 9.87 17.02
N ALA A 152 8.05 9.48 17.17
CA ALA A 152 6.92 10.37 17.42
C ALA A 152 6.78 11.59 16.47
N GLY A 153 6.97 11.39 15.16
CA GLY A 153 6.41 12.31 14.17
C GLY A 153 4.90 12.17 14.17
N ASP A 154 4.19 13.18 14.73
CA ASP A 154 2.73 13.34 14.83
C ASP A 154 1.93 12.07 14.48
N ALA A 155 1.88 11.12 15.43
CA ALA A 155 1.01 9.97 15.31
C ALA A 155 -0.43 10.49 15.35
N ARG A 156 -0.99 10.75 14.17
CA ARG A 156 -2.36 11.18 13.99
C ARG A 156 -3.29 10.28 14.81
N PRO A 157 -4.22 10.87 15.57
CA PRO A 157 -5.07 10.09 16.45
C PRO A 157 -5.88 9.09 15.64
N ARG A 158 -6.03 7.86 16.16
CA ARG A 158 -6.95 6.90 15.57
C ARG A 158 -8.37 7.44 15.71
N VAL A 159 -9.15 7.34 14.64
CA VAL A 159 -10.58 7.70 14.69
C VAL A 159 -11.37 6.59 15.37
N SER A 160 -12.52 6.95 15.94
CA SER A 160 -13.48 5.96 16.43
C SER A 160 -14.41 5.49 15.31
N LEU A 161 -15.09 4.35 15.50
CA LEU A 161 -16.11 3.90 14.55
C LEU A 161 -17.23 4.93 14.38
N ALA A 162 -17.67 5.55 15.48
CA ALA A 162 -18.70 6.60 15.45
C ALA A 162 -18.24 7.83 14.66
N THR A 163 -16.97 8.23 14.83
CA THR A 163 -16.37 9.33 14.06
C THR A 163 -16.33 8.98 12.57
N LEU A 164 -15.94 7.75 12.22
CA LEU A 164 -15.99 7.29 10.84
C LEU A 164 -17.40 7.42 10.26
N GLN A 165 -18.41 6.89 10.95
CA GLN A 165 -19.79 6.91 10.48
C GLN A 165 -20.31 8.34 10.25
N SER A 166 -19.92 9.31 11.10
CA SER A 166 -20.27 10.72 10.89
C SER A 166 -19.59 11.39 9.69
N GLU A 167 -18.46 10.85 9.23
CA GLU A 167 -17.67 11.38 8.11
C GLU A 167 -18.02 10.72 6.76
N LEU A 168 -18.70 9.56 6.79
CA LEU A 168 -19.15 8.85 5.60
C LEU A 168 -20.40 9.53 5.01
N ASP A 169 -20.41 9.63 3.69
CA ASP A 169 -21.64 9.96 2.95
C ASP A 169 -22.45 8.68 2.65
N ALA A 170 -23.69 8.87 2.20
CA ALA A 170 -24.63 7.77 1.96
C ALA A 170 -24.18 6.79 0.86
N ASP A 171 -23.27 7.22 -0.02
CA ASP A 171 -22.85 6.47 -1.20
C ASP A 171 -21.46 5.81 -1.02
N THR A 172 -20.92 5.81 0.20
CA THR A 172 -19.59 5.25 0.50
C THR A 172 -19.68 4.19 1.60
N ALA A 173 -19.05 3.05 1.36
CA ALA A 173 -18.85 2.00 2.35
C ALA A 173 -17.35 1.75 2.59
N VAL A 174 -17.01 1.45 3.84
CA VAL A 174 -15.67 1.05 4.25
C VAL A 174 -15.65 -0.47 4.47
N LEU A 175 -14.68 -1.13 3.84
CA LEU A 175 -14.43 -2.56 3.96
C LEU A 175 -13.07 -2.76 4.65
N SER A 176 -13.12 -2.97 5.97
CA SER A 176 -11.92 -3.19 6.79
C SER A 176 -11.65 -4.67 6.96
N TYR A 177 -10.77 -5.21 6.11
CA TYR A 177 -10.34 -6.60 6.18
C TYR A 177 -9.34 -6.82 7.31
N VAL A 178 -9.63 -7.78 8.18
CA VAL A 178 -8.82 -8.12 9.35
C VAL A 178 -8.42 -9.59 9.28
N PHE A 179 -7.11 -9.83 9.29
CA PHE A 179 -6.53 -11.16 9.35
C PHE A 179 -5.90 -11.41 10.72
N THR A 180 -6.30 -12.50 11.37
CA THR A 180 -5.86 -12.85 12.74
C THR A 180 -4.72 -13.87 12.77
N GLY A 181 -4.21 -14.28 11.60
CA GLY A 181 -3.23 -15.37 11.47
C GLY A 181 -3.87 -16.70 11.04
N GLY A 182 -5.17 -16.91 11.33
CA GLY A 182 -5.91 -18.11 10.93
C GLY A 182 -7.35 -17.86 10.49
N SER A 183 -7.91 -16.68 10.77
CA SER A 183 -9.23 -16.27 10.29
C SER A 183 -9.16 -14.93 9.55
N LEU A 184 -10.08 -14.77 8.59
CA LEU A 184 -10.30 -13.54 7.86
C LEU A 184 -11.72 -13.06 8.14
N VAL A 185 -11.87 -11.80 8.53
CA VAL A 185 -13.17 -11.13 8.62
C VAL A 185 -13.10 -9.79 7.91
N CYS A 186 -14.24 -9.28 7.50
CA CYS A 186 -14.37 -7.91 7.00
C CYS A 186 -15.39 -7.17 7.85
N LEU A 187 -14.96 -6.04 8.44
CA LEU A 187 -15.89 -5.09 9.03
C LEU A 187 -16.39 -4.18 7.92
N VAL A 188 -17.68 -4.28 7.60
CA VAL A 188 -18.37 -3.42 6.63
C VAL A 188 -19.01 -2.27 7.39
N THR A 189 -18.68 -1.05 7.04
CA THR A 189 -19.21 0.16 7.68
C THR A 189 -19.79 1.11 6.64
N THR A 190 -21.02 1.56 6.88
CA THR A 190 -21.69 2.65 6.16
C THR A 190 -21.93 3.81 7.14
N ALA A 191 -22.51 4.91 6.70
CA ALA A 191 -22.91 6.00 7.58
C ALA A 191 -23.87 5.54 8.70
N ASP A 192 -24.72 4.55 8.44
CA ASP A 192 -25.79 4.14 9.35
C ASP A 192 -25.50 2.84 10.11
N THR A 193 -24.73 1.93 9.52
CA THR A 193 -24.55 0.57 10.07
C THR A 193 -23.10 0.13 10.04
N ALA A 194 -22.77 -0.78 10.95
CA ALA A 194 -21.54 -1.54 10.92
C ALA A 194 -21.88 -3.01 11.15
N ARG A 195 -21.22 -3.92 10.41
CA ARG A 195 -21.40 -5.36 10.58
C ARG A 195 -20.13 -6.13 10.31
N ILE A 196 -19.93 -7.23 11.03
CA ILE A 196 -18.79 -8.14 10.84
C ILE A 196 -19.22 -9.29 9.93
N VAL A 197 -18.50 -9.46 8.82
CA VAL A 197 -18.70 -10.56 7.88
C VAL A 197 -17.52 -11.52 7.98
N ALA A 198 -17.79 -12.77 8.35
CA ALA A 198 -16.78 -13.83 8.37
C ALA A 198 -16.49 -14.32 6.94
N LEU A 199 -15.21 -14.45 6.59
CA LEU A 199 -14.76 -14.85 5.25
C LEU A 199 -13.91 -16.13 5.33
N SER A 200 -13.97 -16.95 4.28
CA SER A 200 -13.22 -18.20 4.21
C SER A 200 -11.77 -17.92 3.81
N TRP A 201 -10.87 -17.80 4.78
CA TRP A 201 -9.43 -17.67 4.51
C TRP A 201 -8.90 -18.84 3.68
N ALA A 202 -9.37 -20.07 3.92
CA ALA A 202 -8.96 -21.24 3.16
C ALA A 202 -9.32 -21.13 1.66
N ALA A 203 -10.51 -20.60 1.33
CA ALA A 203 -10.90 -20.37 -0.07
C ALA A 203 -10.01 -19.31 -0.74
N VAL A 204 -9.73 -18.21 -0.03
CA VAL A 204 -8.82 -17.15 -0.53
C VAL A 204 -7.41 -17.71 -0.76
N GLN A 205 -6.90 -18.52 0.17
CA GLN A 205 -5.59 -19.15 0.03
C GLN A 205 -5.52 -20.09 -1.17
N GLU A 206 -6.60 -20.82 -1.47
CA GLU A 206 -6.63 -21.71 -2.63
C GLU A 206 -6.58 -20.92 -3.93
N GLU A 207 -7.39 -19.88 -4.07
CA GLU A 207 -7.45 -19.09 -5.31
C GLU A 207 -6.23 -18.17 -5.51
N THR A 208 -5.49 -17.84 -4.45
CA THR A 208 -4.24 -17.06 -4.55
C THR A 208 -3.03 -17.90 -4.92
N LYS A 209 -3.07 -19.23 -4.74
CA LYS A 209 -2.00 -20.13 -5.20
C LYS A 209 -1.88 -20.07 -6.72
N GLY A 210 -0.69 -19.70 -7.21
CA GLY A 210 -0.42 -19.60 -8.64
C GLY A 210 -1.05 -18.39 -9.33
N LEU A 211 -1.82 -17.54 -8.63
CA LEU A 211 -2.53 -16.40 -9.21
C LEU A 211 -1.60 -15.46 -9.99
N ARG A 212 -0.40 -15.18 -9.47
CA ARG A 212 0.61 -14.39 -10.19
C ARG A 212 0.91 -14.97 -11.57
N ALA A 213 1.19 -16.27 -11.62
CA ALA A 213 1.57 -16.92 -12.87
C ALA A 213 0.42 -16.87 -13.87
N ASP A 214 -0.82 -17.05 -13.41
CA ASP A 214 -2.00 -16.95 -14.27
C ASP A 214 -2.18 -15.52 -14.83
N LEU A 215 -1.94 -14.49 -14.01
CA LEU A 215 -1.96 -13.08 -14.43
C LEU A 215 -0.85 -12.78 -15.45
N ASP A 216 0.38 -13.21 -15.19
CA ASP A 216 1.53 -13.01 -16.09
C ASP A 216 1.32 -13.74 -17.44
N VAL A 217 0.80 -14.96 -17.40
CA VAL A 217 0.47 -15.75 -18.60
C VAL A 217 -0.67 -15.10 -19.37
N SER A 218 -1.72 -14.60 -18.69
CA SER A 218 -2.83 -13.90 -19.34
C SER A 218 -2.39 -12.59 -20.00
N ALA A 219 -1.48 -11.85 -19.37
CA ALA A 219 -0.93 -10.61 -19.96
C ALA A 219 -0.10 -10.88 -21.23
N THR A 220 0.57 -12.03 -21.29
CA THR A 220 1.48 -12.42 -22.39
C THR A 220 0.76 -13.17 -23.51
N VAL A 221 -0.07 -14.15 -23.18
CA VAL A 221 -0.74 -15.07 -24.13
C VAL A 221 -2.10 -14.49 -24.53
N ARG A 222 -2.08 -13.49 -25.41
CA ARG A 222 -3.30 -12.78 -25.86
C ARG A 222 -3.83 -13.19 -27.25
N SER A 223 -3.08 -14.01 -27.98
CA SER A 223 -3.46 -14.46 -29.33
C SER A 223 -3.23 -15.95 -29.53
N GLY A 224 -3.95 -16.53 -30.50
CA GLY A 224 -3.85 -17.95 -30.83
C GLY A 224 -4.81 -18.84 -30.01
N PRO A 225 -4.78 -20.16 -30.23
CA PRO A 225 -5.79 -21.09 -29.71
C PRO A 225 -5.82 -21.16 -28.17
N MET A 226 -4.71 -20.84 -27.50
CA MET A 226 -4.59 -20.92 -26.04
C MET A 226 -5.13 -19.67 -25.33
N ALA A 227 -5.26 -18.54 -26.03
CA ALA A 227 -5.62 -17.26 -25.40
C ALA A 227 -7.00 -17.30 -24.75
N ALA A 228 -8.00 -17.86 -25.45
CA ALA A 228 -9.36 -17.99 -24.90
C ALA A 228 -9.42 -18.91 -23.67
N VAL A 229 -8.60 -19.98 -23.67
CA VAL A 229 -8.53 -20.93 -22.54
C VAL A 229 -7.90 -20.27 -21.31
N VAL A 230 -6.79 -19.55 -21.50
CA VAL A 230 -6.11 -18.81 -20.43
C VAL A 230 -7.02 -17.72 -19.85
N ALA A 231 -7.66 -16.93 -20.72
CA ALA A 231 -8.59 -15.89 -20.30
C ALA A 231 -9.74 -16.47 -19.48
N ARG A 232 -10.36 -17.56 -19.97
CA ARG A 232 -11.46 -18.21 -19.27
C ARG A 232 -11.04 -18.78 -17.90
N ALA A 233 -9.88 -19.43 -17.82
CA ALA A 233 -9.37 -19.96 -16.57
C ALA A 233 -9.12 -18.86 -15.53
N LEU A 234 -8.58 -17.72 -15.96
CA LEU A 234 -8.39 -16.56 -15.10
C LEU A 234 -9.72 -15.93 -14.68
N GLU A 235 -10.69 -15.79 -15.59
CA GLU A 235 -12.04 -15.31 -15.27
C GLU A 235 -12.73 -16.18 -14.20
N ASP A 236 -12.68 -17.50 -14.37
CA ASP A 236 -13.27 -18.45 -13.42
C ASP A 236 -12.56 -18.36 -12.05
N ARG A 237 -11.23 -18.13 -12.03
CA ARG A 237 -10.48 -17.86 -10.78
C ARG A 237 -10.88 -16.54 -10.13
N MET A 238 -11.02 -15.46 -10.91
CA MET A 238 -11.46 -14.15 -10.39
C MET A 238 -12.87 -14.21 -9.81
N LEU A 239 -13.76 -15.01 -10.40
CA LEU A 239 -15.10 -15.25 -9.85
C LEU A 239 -15.03 -15.95 -8.48
N ARG A 240 -14.27 -17.05 -8.35
CA ARG A 240 -14.13 -17.75 -7.06
C ARG A 240 -13.47 -16.90 -5.99
N LEU A 241 -12.51 -16.06 -6.38
CA LEU A 241 -11.86 -15.11 -5.47
C LEU A 241 -12.83 -14.01 -5.02
N ASP A 242 -13.71 -13.53 -5.90
CA ASP A 242 -14.77 -12.58 -5.59
C ASP A 242 -15.82 -13.17 -4.65
N GLU A 243 -16.26 -14.39 -4.88
CA GLU A 243 -17.16 -15.14 -3.99
C GLU A 243 -16.56 -15.31 -2.58
N ALA A 244 -15.24 -15.41 -2.47
CA ALA A 244 -14.54 -15.54 -1.19
C ALA A 244 -14.28 -14.21 -0.47
N LEU A 245 -14.17 -13.08 -1.18
CA LEU A 245 -13.72 -11.79 -0.63
C LEU A 245 -14.74 -10.66 -0.69
N LEU A 246 -15.45 -10.50 -1.81
CA LEU A 246 -16.26 -9.31 -2.10
C LEU A 246 -17.75 -9.59 -2.17
N ALA A 247 -18.19 -10.65 -2.85
CA ALA A 247 -19.61 -10.94 -2.98
C ALA A 247 -20.33 -11.00 -1.61
N PRO A 248 -19.78 -11.66 -0.56
CA PRO A 248 -20.42 -11.71 0.75
C PRO A 248 -20.53 -10.35 1.44
N VAL A 249 -19.55 -9.46 1.22
CA VAL A 249 -19.52 -8.13 1.89
C VAL A 249 -20.36 -7.10 1.15
N CYS A 250 -20.45 -7.22 -0.17
CA CYS A 250 -21.18 -6.32 -1.06
C CYS A 250 -22.67 -6.67 -1.21
N ALA A 251 -23.11 -7.87 -0.78
CA ALA A 251 -24.48 -8.36 -0.98
C ALA A 251 -25.58 -7.40 -0.51
N GLU A 252 -25.35 -6.65 0.57
CA GLU A 252 -26.30 -5.69 1.13
C GLU A 252 -25.97 -4.22 0.79
N LEU A 253 -24.91 -3.97 -0.01
CA LEU A 253 -24.54 -2.61 -0.40
C LEU A 253 -25.28 -2.21 -1.68
N PRO A 254 -25.86 -0.99 -1.74
CA PRO A 254 -26.49 -0.50 -2.95
C PRO A 254 -25.56 -0.61 -4.17
N PRO A 255 -26.09 -0.90 -5.38
CA PRO A 255 -25.32 -0.82 -6.61
C PRO A 255 -24.65 0.55 -6.76
N GLY A 256 -23.41 0.60 -7.24
CA GLY A 256 -22.66 1.86 -7.42
C GLY A 256 -22.07 2.48 -6.14
N THR A 257 -22.31 1.90 -4.95
CA THR A 257 -21.62 2.32 -3.71
C THR A 257 -20.11 2.33 -3.91
N ARG A 258 -19.46 3.45 -3.57
CA ARG A 258 -18.00 3.62 -3.58
C ARG A 258 -17.38 2.87 -2.41
N LEU A 259 -16.24 2.22 -2.64
CA LEU A 259 -15.63 1.33 -1.66
C LEU A 259 -14.26 1.83 -1.19
N LEU A 260 -14.13 2.07 0.12
CA LEU A 260 -12.86 2.30 0.79
C LEU A 260 -12.39 0.99 1.42
N LEU A 261 -11.29 0.42 0.94
CA LEU A 261 -10.78 -0.84 1.46
C LEU A 261 -9.56 -0.58 2.31
N THR A 262 -9.50 -1.25 3.47
CA THR A 262 -8.24 -1.42 4.18
C THR A 262 -7.90 -2.91 4.25
N VAL A 263 -6.74 -3.28 3.73
CA VAL A 263 -6.37 -4.69 3.50
C VAL A 263 -5.15 -5.08 4.34
N PRO A 264 -5.11 -6.29 4.94
CA PRO A 264 -3.90 -6.81 5.55
C PRO A 264 -2.88 -7.18 4.47
N GLY A 265 -1.59 -7.30 4.84
CA GLY A 265 -0.53 -7.69 3.91
C GLY A 265 -0.79 -9.01 3.18
N ALA A 266 -1.47 -9.95 3.84
CA ALA A 266 -1.92 -11.22 3.27
C ALA A 266 -2.86 -11.08 2.05
N LEU A 267 -3.51 -9.92 1.85
CA LEU A 267 -4.37 -9.61 0.71
C LEU A 267 -3.79 -8.51 -0.20
N ALA A 268 -2.53 -8.12 -0.01
CA ALA A 268 -1.94 -7.01 -0.77
C ALA A 268 -1.73 -7.34 -2.26
N ALA A 269 -1.65 -8.62 -2.62
CA ALA A 269 -1.49 -9.10 -3.99
C ALA A 269 -2.79 -9.21 -4.80
N ILE A 270 -3.95 -9.02 -4.15
CA ILE A 270 -5.24 -9.24 -4.81
C ILE A 270 -5.47 -8.14 -5.87
N PRO A 271 -5.74 -8.50 -7.13
CA PRO A 271 -6.06 -7.53 -8.18
C PRO A 271 -7.55 -7.12 -8.05
N TRP A 272 -7.86 -6.28 -7.05
CA TRP A 272 -9.25 -5.95 -6.68
C TRP A 272 -10.08 -5.47 -7.88
N GLY A 273 -9.50 -4.65 -8.77
CA GLY A 273 -10.18 -4.13 -9.96
C GLY A 273 -10.61 -5.20 -10.99
N MET A 274 -10.13 -6.44 -10.88
CA MET A 274 -10.51 -7.56 -11.75
C MET A 274 -11.67 -8.40 -11.17
N LEU A 275 -12.06 -8.18 -9.92
CA LEU A 275 -13.11 -8.95 -9.25
C LEU A 275 -14.51 -8.49 -9.73
N PRO A 276 -15.42 -9.42 -10.11
CA PRO A 276 -16.75 -9.08 -10.61
C PRO A 276 -17.57 -8.11 -9.74
N SER A 277 -17.50 -8.21 -8.41
CA SER A 277 -18.25 -7.32 -7.52
C SER A 277 -17.70 -5.87 -7.47
N MET A 278 -16.52 -5.61 -8.04
CA MET A 278 -15.96 -4.26 -8.24
C MET A 278 -16.46 -3.57 -9.50
N LEU A 279 -17.10 -4.29 -10.42
CA LEU A 279 -17.62 -3.70 -11.65
C LEU A 279 -18.58 -2.55 -11.33
N HIS A 280 -18.43 -1.44 -12.06
CA HIS A 280 -19.22 -0.22 -11.88
C HIS A 280 -19.10 0.42 -10.49
N ARG A 281 -18.09 0.04 -9.69
CA ARG A 281 -17.81 0.65 -8.39
C ARG A 281 -16.43 1.28 -8.42
N ALA A 282 -16.39 2.56 -8.07
CA ALA A 282 -15.13 3.19 -7.77
C ALA A 282 -14.63 2.70 -6.41
N PHE A 283 -13.33 2.40 -6.30
CA PHE A 283 -12.73 1.97 -5.03
C PHE A 283 -11.34 2.54 -4.80
N THR A 284 -10.93 2.60 -3.54
CA THR A 284 -9.56 2.97 -3.15
C THR A 284 -9.06 2.13 -1.97
N LEU A 285 -7.79 1.75 -2.02
CA LEU A 285 -7.07 1.01 -0.98
C LEU A 285 -6.38 2.00 -0.05
N ALA A 286 -7.02 2.34 1.06
CA ALA A 286 -6.44 3.19 2.07
C ALA A 286 -5.42 2.44 2.94
N THR A 287 -4.41 3.17 3.38
CA THR A 287 -3.43 2.68 4.35
C THR A 287 -4.10 2.39 5.70
N SER A 288 -4.87 3.34 6.21
CA SER A 288 -5.81 3.15 7.33
C SER A 288 -7.02 4.06 7.17
N VAL A 289 -8.09 3.74 7.86
CA VAL A 289 -9.29 4.57 7.84
C VAL A 289 -9.02 5.92 8.51
N SER A 290 -8.30 5.91 9.63
CA SER A 290 -7.92 7.12 10.36
C SER A 290 -7.13 8.08 9.46
N ARG A 291 -6.21 7.53 8.65
CA ARG A 291 -5.44 8.32 7.72
C ARG A 291 -6.32 8.90 6.62
N TRP A 292 -7.21 8.09 6.03
CA TRP A 292 -8.17 8.57 5.03
C TRP A 292 -9.05 9.70 5.56
N VAL A 293 -9.59 9.59 6.78
CA VAL A 293 -10.39 10.65 7.41
C VAL A 293 -9.58 11.95 7.60
N HIS A 294 -8.32 11.85 8.00
CA HIS A 294 -7.48 13.02 8.27
C HIS A 294 -6.84 13.64 7.02
N ASP A 295 -6.51 12.83 6.01
CA ASP A 295 -5.90 13.27 4.74
C ASP A 295 -6.94 13.70 3.71
N ARG A 296 -8.23 13.60 4.02
CA ARG A 296 -9.27 13.99 3.07
C ARG A 296 -9.12 15.49 2.77
N PRO A 297 -8.81 15.88 1.53
CA PRO A 297 -8.85 17.30 1.17
C PRO A 297 -10.25 17.80 1.47
N ALA A 298 -10.37 18.97 2.11
CA ALA A 298 -11.62 19.50 2.62
C ALA A 298 -12.66 19.72 1.50
N ARG A 299 -13.40 18.67 1.08
CA ARG A 299 -14.49 18.68 0.08
C ARG A 299 -14.26 19.58 -1.16
N GLN A 300 -13.01 19.82 -1.56
CA GLN A 300 -12.68 20.60 -2.74
C GLN A 300 -12.49 19.65 -3.92
N SER A 301 -13.10 19.99 -5.06
CA SER A 301 -12.94 19.29 -6.35
C SER A 301 -11.47 19.02 -6.64
N PHE A 302 -11.15 17.80 -7.10
CA PHE A 302 -9.82 17.45 -7.61
C PHE A 302 -9.53 18.30 -8.85
N THR A 303 -8.99 19.51 -8.70
CA THR A 303 -8.65 20.37 -9.86
C THR A 303 -7.22 20.13 -10.28
N ALA A 304 -6.97 19.05 -11.00
CA ALA A 304 -5.70 18.87 -11.70
C ALA A 304 -5.67 19.76 -12.94
N ARG A 305 -4.64 20.59 -13.10
CA ARG A 305 -4.46 21.49 -14.25
C ARG A 305 -3.24 21.14 -15.10
N SER A 306 -2.25 20.52 -14.47
CA SER A 306 -0.97 20.20 -15.09
C SER A 306 -0.64 18.71 -14.93
N ALA A 307 -0.01 18.15 -15.96
CA ALA A 307 0.46 16.76 -15.92
C ALA A 307 1.91 16.62 -16.44
N GLY A 308 2.71 15.86 -15.69
CA GLY A 308 4.04 15.45 -16.08
C GLY A 308 4.07 13.98 -16.47
N PHE A 309 4.82 13.64 -17.50
CA PHE A 309 4.98 12.27 -17.99
C PHE A 309 6.47 11.92 -18.05
N ALA A 310 6.85 10.78 -17.52
CA ALA A 310 8.22 10.26 -17.56
C ALA A 310 8.23 8.84 -18.10
N VAL A 311 9.03 8.60 -19.14
CA VAL A 311 9.16 7.27 -19.76
C VAL A 311 10.58 6.75 -19.59
N GLY A 312 10.70 5.64 -18.88
CA GLY A 312 11.96 4.93 -18.65
C GLY A 312 12.48 4.21 -19.90
N PRO A 313 13.74 3.77 -19.91
CA PRO A 313 14.32 3.02 -21.02
C PRO A 313 13.67 1.64 -21.17
N ARG A 314 13.67 1.11 -22.40
CA ARG A 314 13.15 -0.23 -22.73
C ARG A 314 11.68 -0.45 -22.36
N VAL A 315 10.86 0.59 -22.47
CA VAL A 315 9.39 0.51 -22.39
C VAL A 315 8.84 0.85 -23.78
N PRO A 316 8.79 -0.11 -24.73
CA PRO A 316 8.58 0.17 -26.16
C PRO A 316 7.32 0.98 -26.46
N ARG A 317 6.27 0.80 -25.65
CA ARG A 317 4.98 1.48 -25.81
C ARG A 317 4.72 2.59 -24.79
N GLY A 318 5.67 2.84 -23.88
CA GLY A 318 5.53 3.87 -22.86
C GLY A 318 5.48 5.28 -23.44
N VAL A 319 6.16 5.52 -24.58
CA VAL A 319 6.10 6.80 -25.29
C VAL A 319 4.71 7.04 -25.90
N ASP A 320 4.14 6.03 -26.55
CA ASP A 320 2.80 6.13 -27.13
C ASP A 320 1.75 6.38 -26.05
N GLU A 321 1.86 5.69 -24.92
CA GLU A 321 1.02 5.89 -23.74
C GLU A 321 1.13 7.31 -23.19
N ALA A 322 2.36 7.80 -22.97
CA ALA A 322 2.59 9.15 -22.48
C ALA A 322 2.04 10.22 -23.43
N VAL A 323 2.25 10.07 -24.74
CA VAL A 323 1.75 11.01 -25.75
C VAL A 323 0.22 11.01 -25.81
N ALA A 324 -0.41 9.83 -25.79
CA ALA A 324 -1.86 9.71 -25.79
C ALA A 324 -2.47 10.34 -24.54
N ALA A 325 -1.92 10.05 -23.37
CA ALA A 325 -2.38 10.60 -22.10
C ALA A 325 -2.09 12.11 -21.96
N ALA A 326 -0.98 12.61 -22.49
CA ALA A 326 -0.66 14.04 -22.48
C ALA A 326 -1.57 14.88 -23.38
N SER A 327 -2.12 14.29 -24.46
CA SER A 327 -2.91 15.01 -25.46
C SER A 327 -4.19 15.67 -24.93
N VAL A 328 -4.69 15.23 -23.77
CA VAL A 328 -5.91 15.79 -23.13
C VAL A 328 -5.61 16.96 -22.19
N TRP A 329 -4.34 17.25 -21.91
CA TRP A 329 -3.91 18.29 -20.97
C TRP A 329 -3.50 19.56 -21.72
N ALA A 330 -3.93 20.72 -21.23
CA ALA A 330 -3.47 22.00 -21.75
C ALA A 330 -2.04 22.33 -21.31
N ASP A 331 -1.66 21.90 -20.11
CA ASP A 331 -0.32 22.03 -19.54
C ASP A 331 0.27 20.64 -19.29
N ALA A 332 1.07 20.17 -20.25
CA ALA A 332 1.66 18.84 -20.24
C ALA A 332 3.17 18.90 -20.54
N SER A 333 3.96 18.17 -19.77
CA SER A 333 5.41 18.01 -20.02
C SER A 333 5.75 16.54 -20.12
N ILE A 334 6.48 16.13 -21.16
CA ILE A 334 6.87 14.74 -21.40
C ILE A 334 8.39 14.64 -21.42
N LEU A 335 8.93 13.75 -20.58
CA LEU A 335 10.35 13.38 -20.54
C LEU A 335 10.51 11.95 -21.07
N THR A 336 11.27 11.80 -22.15
CA THR A 336 11.56 10.50 -22.79
C THR A 336 13.03 10.40 -23.22
N GLY A 337 13.50 9.19 -23.52
CA GLY A 337 14.87 8.97 -23.98
C GLY A 337 15.90 9.54 -23.00
N GLU A 338 16.92 10.24 -23.51
CA GLU A 338 17.98 10.82 -22.67
C GLU A 338 17.53 11.97 -21.76
N SER A 339 16.32 12.49 -21.94
CA SER A 339 15.75 13.57 -21.10
C SER A 339 15.03 13.04 -19.86
N ALA A 340 14.66 11.75 -19.83
CA ALA A 340 14.00 11.11 -18.70
C ALA A 340 15.03 10.74 -17.61
N ARG A 341 15.67 11.74 -17.02
CA ARG A 341 16.69 11.62 -15.97
C ARG A 341 16.09 11.78 -14.58
N VAL A 342 16.75 11.25 -13.56
CA VAL A 342 16.25 11.31 -12.16
C VAL A 342 15.98 12.75 -11.73
N ASP A 343 16.92 13.68 -11.96
CA ASP A 343 16.80 15.09 -11.61
C ASP A 343 15.69 15.82 -12.36
N ALA A 344 15.54 15.54 -13.65
CA ALA A 344 14.48 16.09 -14.49
C ALA A 344 13.10 15.60 -14.05
N VAL A 345 12.97 14.32 -13.72
CA VAL A 345 11.71 13.72 -13.25
C VAL A 345 11.31 14.25 -11.87
N THR A 346 12.26 14.39 -10.92
CA THR A 346 11.96 14.99 -9.61
C THR A 346 11.62 16.47 -9.72
N THR A 347 12.30 17.22 -10.60
CA THR A 347 11.98 18.63 -10.88
C THR A 347 10.60 18.78 -11.53
N LEU A 348 10.23 17.87 -12.41
CA LEU A 348 8.91 17.84 -13.02
C LEU A 348 7.83 17.52 -11.98
N ALA A 349 8.06 16.53 -11.12
CA ALA A 349 7.15 16.15 -10.05
C ALA A 349 6.83 17.33 -9.10
N ASP A 350 7.80 18.21 -8.81
CA ASP A 350 7.61 19.41 -7.97
C ASP A 350 6.66 20.46 -8.58
N ARG A 351 6.34 20.35 -9.86
CA ARG A 351 5.64 21.40 -10.62
C ARG A 351 4.26 20.99 -11.13
N VAL A 352 3.90 19.73 -11.04
CA VAL A 352 2.69 19.18 -11.66
C VAL A 352 1.69 18.64 -10.64
N ASP A 353 0.41 18.67 -10.99
CA ASP A 353 -0.64 18.12 -10.14
C ASP A 353 -0.74 16.60 -10.28
N VAL A 354 -0.43 16.09 -11.48
CA VAL A 354 -0.44 14.67 -11.83
C VAL A 354 0.91 14.26 -12.41
N LEU A 355 1.53 13.24 -11.87
CA LEU A 355 2.74 12.63 -12.44
C LEU A 355 2.45 11.22 -12.94
N HIS A 356 2.70 10.96 -14.21
CA HIS A 356 2.61 9.65 -14.83
C HIS A 356 4.02 9.11 -15.10
N ILE A 357 4.34 7.93 -14.58
CA ILE A 357 5.61 7.25 -14.82
C ILE A 357 5.36 5.91 -15.51
N ALA A 358 5.90 5.75 -16.73
CA ALA A 358 5.93 4.50 -17.48
C ALA A 358 7.38 3.96 -17.50
N ALA A 359 7.71 3.01 -16.63
CA ALA A 359 9.08 2.56 -16.41
C ALA A 359 9.14 1.13 -15.86
N HIS A 360 10.32 0.51 -15.91
CA HIS A 360 10.56 -0.74 -15.17
C HIS A 360 10.69 -0.45 -13.67
N GLY A 361 9.88 -1.13 -12.85
CA GLY A 361 9.96 -1.06 -11.40
C GLY A 361 11.08 -1.94 -10.86
N ARG A 362 11.81 -1.43 -9.86
CA ARG A 362 12.79 -2.16 -9.07
C ARG A 362 12.28 -2.24 -7.64
N HIS A 363 12.04 -3.46 -7.18
CA HIS A 363 11.57 -3.70 -5.83
C HIS A 363 12.70 -4.09 -4.85
N THR A 364 12.53 -3.74 -3.58
CA THR A 364 13.32 -4.26 -2.45
C THR A 364 12.45 -4.59 -1.25
N VAL A 365 12.53 -5.84 -0.78
CA VAL A 365 11.68 -6.40 0.28
C VAL A 365 11.86 -5.69 1.64
N ASP A 366 13.05 -5.16 1.90
CA ASP A 366 13.44 -4.74 3.26
C ASP A 366 13.20 -3.25 3.57
N ASN A 367 13.24 -2.34 2.59
CA ASN A 367 13.04 -0.91 2.82
C ASN A 367 12.48 -0.22 1.55
N PRO A 368 11.27 0.40 1.62
CA PRO A 368 10.63 1.08 0.48
C PRO A 368 11.49 2.14 -0.22
N LEU A 369 12.45 2.77 0.46
CA LEU A 369 13.30 3.81 -0.14
C LEU A 369 14.27 3.29 -1.18
N PHE A 370 14.55 1.99 -1.16
CA PHE A 370 15.37 1.36 -2.18
C PHE A 370 14.52 0.71 -3.28
N ALA A 371 13.19 0.82 -3.20
CA ALA A 371 12.35 0.65 -4.38
C ALA A 371 12.52 1.85 -5.31
N GLY A 372 12.29 1.66 -6.62
CA GLY A 372 12.47 2.73 -7.58
C GLY A 372 12.12 2.38 -9.01
N PHE A 373 12.27 3.35 -9.91
CA PHE A 373 11.99 3.20 -11.35
C PHE A 373 13.22 3.40 -12.20
N GLU A 374 13.46 2.54 -13.19
CA GLU A 374 14.55 2.74 -14.15
C GLU A 374 14.27 3.95 -15.05
N LEU A 375 15.22 4.88 -15.09
CA LEU A 375 15.28 6.10 -15.88
C LEU A 375 16.59 6.12 -16.70
N ALA A 376 16.78 7.16 -17.52
CA ALA A 376 17.86 7.24 -18.51
C ALA A 376 19.27 7.21 -17.91
N ASP A 377 19.45 7.77 -16.71
CA ASP A 377 20.72 7.89 -15.99
C ASP A 377 20.77 7.05 -14.70
N GLY A 378 19.80 6.15 -14.52
CA GLY A 378 19.75 5.18 -13.42
C GLY A 378 18.37 5.04 -12.82
N THR A 379 18.25 4.58 -11.57
CA THR A 379 16.97 4.36 -10.89
C THR A 379 16.50 5.59 -10.09
N LEU A 380 15.28 6.09 -10.26
CA LEU A 380 14.65 7.00 -9.29
C LEU A 380 14.27 6.21 -8.04
N PHE A 381 14.97 6.40 -6.92
CA PHE A 381 14.69 5.67 -5.70
C PHE A 381 13.72 6.42 -4.79
N GLY A 382 13.09 5.70 -3.85
CA GLY A 382 12.20 6.34 -2.87
C GLY A 382 12.88 7.42 -2.02
N TYR A 383 14.19 7.31 -1.75
CA TYR A 383 14.93 8.38 -1.06
C TYR A 383 15.15 9.64 -1.92
N ASP A 384 14.98 9.56 -3.24
CA ASP A 384 15.00 10.73 -4.12
C ASP A 384 13.63 11.43 -4.12
N VAL A 385 12.53 10.66 -4.02
CA VAL A 385 11.16 11.19 -3.88
C VAL A 385 10.99 12.01 -2.61
N ASP A 386 11.69 11.62 -1.54
CA ASP A 386 11.66 12.34 -0.27
C ASP A 386 12.16 13.80 -0.38
N LEU A 387 13.09 14.05 -1.30
CA LEU A 387 13.65 15.39 -1.51
C LEU A 387 12.75 16.33 -2.33
N ILE A 388 11.65 15.83 -2.90
CA ILE A 388 10.75 16.65 -3.72
C ILE A 388 9.97 17.60 -2.79
N PRO A 389 10.12 18.93 -2.88
CA PRO A 389 9.45 19.84 -1.95
C PRO A 389 7.93 19.69 -1.95
N HIS A 390 7.31 19.72 -3.14
CA HIS A 390 5.88 19.53 -3.34
C HIS A 390 5.65 18.29 -4.20
N VAL A 391 5.06 17.24 -3.65
CA VAL A 391 4.71 16.08 -4.45
C VAL A 391 3.38 16.29 -5.18
N PRO A 392 3.21 15.70 -6.38
CA PRO A 392 1.94 15.74 -7.09
C PRO A 392 0.83 15.11 -6.25
N SER A 393 -0.38 15.65 -6.37
CA SER A 393 -1.54 15.12 -5.63
C SER A 393 -1.91 13.72 -6.10
N THR A 394 -1.72 13.42 -7.39
CA THR A 394 -1.97 12.09 -7.97
C THR A 394 -0.74 11.59 -8.71
N VAL A 395 -0.35 10.35 -8.47
CA VAL A 395 0.71 9.66 -9.21
C VAL A 395 0.12 8.46 -9.94
N VAL A 396 0.40 8.32 -11.23
CA VAL A 396 0.04 7.16 -12.04
C VAL A 396 1.32 6.37 -12.33
N LEU A 397 1.35 5.12 -11.90
CA LEU A 397 2.47 4.21 -12.06
C LEU A 397 2.10 3.13 -13.08
N SER A 398 2.48 3.36 -14.33
CA SER A 398 2.44 2.37 -15.40
C SER A 398 3.74 1.58 -15.41
N ALA A 399 3.98 0.88 -14.31
CA ALA A 399 5.24 0.19 -14.06
C ALA A 399 4.95 -1.22 -13.54
N CYS A 400 5.58 -2.21 -14.17
CA CYS A 400 5.59 -3.56 -13.64
C CYS A 400 6.65 -3.65 -12.55
N GLU A 401 6.24 -3.90 -11.31
CA GLU A 401 7.15 -4.30 -10.24
C GLU A 401 7.57 -5.76 -10.48
N LEU A 402 8.55 -5.97 -11.37
CA LEU A 402 9.11 -7.30 -11.64
C LEU A 402 9.99 -7.76 -10.48
N GLY A 403 9.39 -8.06 -9.33
CA GLY A 403 10.04 -8.80 -8.26
C GLY A 403 10.10 -10.29 -8.63
N ARG A 404 11.16 -10.74 -9.32
CA ARG A 404 11.34 -12.16 -9.70
C ARG A 404 11.64 -13.10 -8.53
N SER A 405 11.82 -12.59 -7.31
CA SER A 405 12.14 -13.44 -6.17
C SER A 405 11.68 -12.80 -4.87
N SER A 406 10.68 -13.42 -4.25
CA SER A 406 10.47 -13.28 -2.81
C SER A 406 9.38 -14.20 -2.29
N VAL A 407 9.45 -14.41 -0.97
CA VAL A 407 8.64 -15.33 -0.18
C VAL A 407 7.24 -14.74 0.11
N ARG A 408 6.96 -13.47 -0.23
CA ARG A 408 5.71 -12.75 0.10
C ARG A 408 5.23 -11.82 -1.03
N TRP A 409 4.72 -12.44 -2.10
CA TRP A 409 3.99 -11.75 -3.16
C TRP A 409 2.86 -10.86 -2.59
N GLY A 410 2.82 -9.57 -2.95
CA GLY A 410 1.79 -8.61 -2.54
C GLY A 410 2.25 -7.51 -1.58
N GLU A 411 2.97 -7.83 -0.51
CA GLU A 411 3.52 -6.79 0.41
C GLU A 411 4.57 -5.93 -0.30
N GLU A 412 5.15 -6.49 -1.36
CA GLU A 412 6.27 -5.99 -2.15
C GLU A 412 5.86 -5.13 -3.34
N ALA A 413 4.76 -5.49 -4.02
CA ALA A 413 4.29 -4.80 -5.23
C ALA A 413 3.80 -3.36 -4.98
N LEU A 414 3.90 -2.87 -3.73
CA LEU A 414 3.43 -1.56 -3.30
C LEU A 414 4.56 -0.68 -2.75
N GLY A 415 5.84 -1.05 -2.97
CA GLY A 415 6.99 -0.30 -2.47
C GLY A 415 6.93 1.18 -2.86
N MET A 416 6.90 1.47 -4.16
CA MET A 416 6.84 2.85 -4.65
C MET A 416 5.49 3.54 -4.38
N THR A 417 4.38 2.79 -4.38
CA THR A 417 3.09 3.30 -3.94
C THR A 417 3.17 3.87 -2.52
N ARG A 418 3.80 3.15 -1.59
CA ARG A 418 4.00 3.62 -0.21
C ARG A 418 4.92 4.83 -0.14
N VAL A 419 5.99 4.88 -0.93
CA VAL A 419 6.91 6.02 -0.98
C VAL A 419 6.15 7.29 -1.38
N TRP A 420 5.42 7.28 -2.49
CA TRP A 420 4.68 8.46 -2.96
C TRP A 420 3.59 8.90 -1.97
N LEU A 421 2.81 7.96 -1.43
CA LEU A 421 1.81 8.27 -0.42
C LEU A 421 2.43 8.84 0.86
N HIS A 422 3.61 8.35 1.26
CA HIS A 422 4.29 8.88 2.43
C HIS A 422 4.90 10.27 2.15
N ALA A 423 5.42 10.49 0.94
CA ALA A 423 5.97 11.77 0.53
C ALA A 423 4.91 12.88 0.43
N GLY A 424 3.62 12.50 0.40
CA GLY A 424 2.48 13.43 0.49
C GLY A 424 1.51 13.35 -0.68
N ALA A 425 1.68 12.41 -1.63
CA ALA A 425 0.68 12.20 -2.68
C ALA A 425 -0.62 11.73 -2.03
N ASN A 426 -1.75 12.29 -2.47
CA ASN A 426 -3.06 11.90 -1.95
C ASN A 426 -3.45 10.52 -2.48
N CYS A 427 -3.18 10.28 -3.77
CA CYS A 427 -3.53 9.04 -4.43
C CYS A 427 -2.41 8.55 -5.36
N VAL A 428 -2.23 7.24 -5.40
CA VAL A 428 -1.36 6.56 -6.37
C VAL A 428 -2.16 5.50 -7.10
N ILE A 429 -2.25 5.60 -8.43
CA ILE A 429 -2.81 4.56 -9.29
C ILE A 429 -1.67 3.63 -9.68
N ALA A 430 -1.76 2.36 -9.31
CA ALA A 430 -0.73 1.37 -9.59
C ALA A 430 -1.36 -0.01 -9.82
N THR A 431 -0.57 -0.95 -10.33
CA THR A 431 -0.97 -2.34 -10.52
C THR A 431 -0.05 -3.28 -9.70
N PRO A 432 -0.58 -4.32 -9.04
CA PRO A 432 0.24 -5.33 -8.39
C PRO A 432 0.90 -6.31 -9.37
N VAL A 433 0.47 -6.33 -10.64
CA VAL A 433 0.90 -7.32 -11.66
C VAL A 433 1.10 -6.69 -13.04
N VAL A 434 1.65 -7.46 -13.97
CA VAL A 434 1.87 -7.03 -15.35
C VAL A 434 0.52 -6.77 -16.05
N VAL A 435 0.47 -5.67 -16.81
CA VAL A 435 -0.68 -5.31 -17.66
C VAL A 435 -0.22 -5.25 -19.12
N PRO A 436 -0.99 -5.81 -20.06
CA PRO A 436 -0.83 -5.55 -21.49
C PRO A 436 -0.66 -4.07 -21.86
N ASP A 437 0.41 -3.72 -22.58
CA ASP A 437 0.71 -2.33 -22.98
C ASP A 437 -0.43 -1.62 -23.74
N ASP A 438 -1.19 -2.32 -24.59
CA ASP A 438 -2.37 -1.77 -25.29
C ASP A 438 -3.48 -1.42 -24.31
N VAL A 439 -3.78 -2.34 -23.40
CA VAL A 439 -4.82 -2.17 -22.39
C VAL A 439 -4.44 -1.04 -21.43
N ALA A 440 -3.19 -1.00 -20.96
CA ALA A 440 -2.68 0.06 -20.09
C ALA A 440 -2.76 1.42 -20.79
N SER A 441 -2.27 1.52 -22.03
CA SER A 441 -2.28 2.76 -22.82
C SER A 441 -3.69 3.30 -23.04
N GLU A 442 -4.65 2.45 -23.41
CA GLU A 442 -6.04 2.88 -23.64
C GLU A 442 -6.74 3.28 -22.32
N LEU A 443 -6.59 2.46 -21.27
CA LEU A 443 -7.20 2.71 -19.97
C LEU A 443 -6.64 4.00 -19.36
N LEU A 444 -5.32 4.12 -19.21
CA LEU A 444 -4.69 5.24 -18.50
C LEU A 444 -4.89 6.55 -19.25
N SER A 445 -4.88 6.56 -20.59
CA SER A 445 -5.27 7.75 -21.37
C SER A 445 -6.70 8.19 -21.05
N THR A 446 -7.62 7.24 -20.88
CA THR A 446 -9.01 7.51 -20.49
C THR A 446 -9.10 7.98 -19.03
N VAL A 447 -8.25 7.48 -18.13
CA VAL A 447 -8.14 7.99 -16.74
C VAL A 447 -7.72 9.46 -16.74
N HIS A 448 -6.70 9.82 -17.51
CA HIS A 448 -6.26 11.22 -17.62
C HIS A 448 -7.38 12.14 -18.12
N PHE A 449 -8.26 11.67 -19.00
CA PHE A 449 -9.45 12.42 -19.43
C PHE A 449 -10.46 12.66 -18.28
N GLY A 450 -10.64 11.70 -17.38
CA GLY A 450 -11.47 11.90 -16.17
C GLY A 450 -10.81 12.89 -15.19
N LEU A 451 -9.50 12.74 -14.95
CA LEU A 451 -8.74 13.61 -14.05
C LEU A 451 -8.81 15.09 -14.45
N ILE A 452 -8.61 15.41 -15.74
CA ILE A 452 -8.69 16.81 -16.22
C ILE A 452 -10.10 17.39 -16.15
N ARG A 453 -11.15 16.54 -16.12
CA ARG A 453 -12.55 16.96 -15.92
C ARG A 453 -12.92 17.17 -14.46
N GLY A 454 -12.01 16.88 -13.54
CA GLY A 454 -12.20 17.04 -12.11
C GLY A 454 -12.72 15.79 -11.40
N ASP A 455 -12.75 14.63 -12.07
CA ASP A 455 -13.05 13.37 -11.41
C ASP A 455 -11.92 13.01 -10.45
N SER A 456 -12.27 12.47 -9.28
CA SER A 456 -11.26 11.94 -8.38
C SER A 456 -10.57 10.70 -9.00
N PRO A 457 -9.34 10.35 -8.60
CA PRO A 457 -8.59 9.27 -9.23
C PRO A 457 -9.33 7.93 -9.30
N ALA A 458 -10.03 7.54 -8.23
CA ALA A 458 -10.78 6.29 -8.21
C ALA A 458 -12.06 6.35 -9.05
N MET A 459 -12.71 7.53 -9.16
CA MET A 459 -13.83 7.73 -10.07
C MET A 459 -13.37 7.68 -11.53
N ALA A 460 -12.28 8.36 -11.85
CA ALA A 460 -11.68 8.37 -13.18
C ALA A 460 -11.26 6.96 -13.63
N LEU A 461 -10.67 6.17 -12.73
CA LEU A 461 -10.30 4.78 -13.00
C LEU A 461 -11.52 3.88 -13.26
N ALA A 462 -12.55 3.96 -12.42
CA ALA A 462 -13.77 3.17 -12.61
C ALA A 462 -14.50 3.55 -13.91
N ALA A 463 -14.65 4.85 -14.18
CA ALA A 463 -15.27 5.34 -15.41
C ALA A 463 -14.46 4.94 -16.66
N ALA A 464 -13.12 4.94 -16.57
CA ALA A 464 -12.25 4.47 -17.65
C ALA A 464 -12.46 2.97 -17.91
N SER A 465 -12.46 2.14 -16.86
CA SER A 465 -12.73 0.69 -16.98
C SER A 465 -14.10 0.40 -17.60
N ASP A 466 -15.13 1.13 -17.19
CA ASP A 466 -16.49 0.98 -17.76
C ASP A 466 -16.53 1.39 -19.24
N LYS A 467 -15.84 2.48 -19.60
CA LYS A 467 -15.83 3.01 -20.96
C LYS A 467 -15.05 2.14 -21.93
N THR A 468 -13.90 1.60 -21.52
CA THR A 468 -13.07 0.74 -22.37
C THR A 468 -13.49 -0.72 -22.33
N GLY A 469 -14.27 -1.12 -21.32
CA GLY A 469 -14.64 -2.52 -21.07
C GLY A 469 -13.49 -3.37 -20.51
N HIS A 470 -12.36 -2.76 -20.15
CA HIS A 470 -11.18 -3.48 -19.67
C HIS A 470 -11.27 -3.75 -18.16
N ARG A 471 -11.15 -5.02 -17.78
CA ARG A 471 -10.96 -5.45 -16.38
C ARG A 471 -9.48 -5.54 -16.10
N THR A 472 -8.95 -4.55 -15.38
CA THR A 472 -7.51 -4.43 -15.18
C THR A 472 -7.15 -4.52 -13.69
N PRO A 473 -5.91 -4.91 -13.38
CA PRO A 473 -5.42 -4.94 -12.00
C PRO A 473 -5.01 -3.55 -11.48
N PHE A 474 -5.20 -2.47 -12.26
CA PHE A 474 -4.98 -1.11 -11.76
C PHE A 474 -5.94 -0.81 -10.61
N GLN A 475 -5.39 -0.16 -9.57
CA GLN A 475 -6.10 0.16 -8.35
C GLN A 475 -5.57 1.46 -7.76
N CYS A 476 -6.47 2.23 -7.15
CA CYS A 476 -6.12 3.48 -6.48
C CYS A 476 -5.72 3.21 -5.04
N HIS A 477 -4.58 3.72 -4.61
CA HIS A 477 -4.09 3.64 -3.23
C HIS A 477 -4.10 5.03 -2.57
N GLY A 478 -4.44 5.09 -1.28
CA GLY A 478 -4.52 6.35 -0.54
C GLY A 478 -5.94 6.91 -0.47
N SER A 479 -6.09 8.19 -0.76
CA SER A 479 -7.36 8.92 -0.78
C SER A 479 -7.81 9.16 -2.23
N GLY A 480 -8.50 8.17 -2.80
CA GLY A 480 -9.00 8.21 -4.17
C GLY A 480 -10.30 9.00 -4.40
N PHE A 481 -10.93 9.54 -3.34
CA PHE A 481 -12.21 10.27 -3.35
C PHE A 481 -12.22 11.49 -2.45
#